data_AF-A0A175VR04-F1
#
_entry.id   AF-A0A175VR04-F1
#
_cell.length_a   1.000
_cell.length_b   1.000
_cell.length_c   1.000
_cell.angle_alpha   90.00
_cell.angle_beta   90.00
_cell.angle_gamma   90.00
#
_symmetry.space_group_name_H-M   'P 1'
#
loop_
_entity.id
_entity.type
_entity.pdbx_description
1 polymer ?
#
loop_
_entity_poly.entity_id
_entity_poly.type
_entity_poly.pdbx_seq_one_letter_code
_entity_poly.pdbx_strand_id
1 'polypeptide(L)'
;MGKHTDEEFKIFSHLNKAHDELLYAIQPLRSDHRRERKMDGYIDEVMRKSKGQSDPDYFAFPGQEHDRLFQSDYPHPPGQPSCADCDEKCAWNRPPRAERSKVFYGTIGCANNVLRSAKERDRLHRKEGILCVEMEAAGMMDTLPSLVVRGVCDYADSHKNKRWQPYAALAAAAYTKELLTYVKKAPPAREHGDHCYLGTVRLDAVNTALAADSVQFRRDLAELVNIMSDVNLHFIDVRLRRFYEFLRKHNLPHPEHWVATDQNQLFDGYNASSAIAARENPQKEPRERLRAARAFAFIRSNERVLTTTYLVQDTVLRMWDYVESEYLRYGRHSRAGC
;
A
#
# COMPACT_ATOMS: atom_id res chain seq x y z
N MET A 1 -11.56 -4.45 -3.82
CA MET A 1 -10.97 -4.32 -5.17
C MET A 1 -12.04 -4.58 -6.21
N GLY A 2 -12.15 -3.75 -7.23
CA GLY A 2 -13.10 -3.93 -8.34
C GLY A 2 -12.48 -3.68 -9.71
N LYS A 3 -13.13 -4.17 -10.77
CA LYS A 3 -12.71 -3.99 -12.17
C LYS A 3 -13.92 -3.75 -13.07
N HIS A 4 -13.72 -3.02 -14.17
CA HIS A 4 -14.70 -2.95 -15.25
C HIS A 4 -14.79 -4.30 -15.98
N THR A 5 -16.00 -4.84 -16.13
CA THR A 5 -16.34 -5.88 -17.09
C THR A 5 -17.00 -5.24 -18.32
N ASP A 6 -17.29 -6.02 -19.36
CA ASP A 6 -17.94 -5.54 -20.59
C ASP A 6 -19.30 -4.89 -20.33
N GLU A 7 -19.94 -5.22 -19.21
CA GLU A 7 -21.27 -4.72 -18.81
C GLU A 7 -21.20 -3.63 -17.72
N GLU A 8 -20.40 -3.81 -16.66
CA GLU A 8 -20.37 -2.89 -15.51
C GLU A 8 -19.10 -3.01 -14.65
N PHE A 9 -18.86 -2.06 -13.74
CA PHE A 9 -17.86 -2.23 -12.68
C PHE A 9 -18.35 -3.20 -11.61
N LYS A 10 -17.58 -4.25 -11.30
CA LYS A 10 -17.89 -5.23 -10.23
C LYS A 10 -16.80 -5.24 -9.16
N ILE A 11 -17.19 -5.38 -7.89
CA ILE A 11 -16.26 -5.62 -6.77
C ILE A 11 -16.01 -7.13 -6.66
N PHE A 12 -14.74 -7.52 -6.50
CA PHE A 12 -14.29 -8.91 -6.45
C PHE A 12 -13.69 -9.31 -5.10
N SER A 13 -13.26 -8.36 -4.27
CA SER A 13 -12.65 -8.66 -2.96
C SER A 13 -12.66 -7.47 -1.99
N HIS A 14 -12.43 -7.76 -0.71
CA HIS A 14 -12.07 -6.79 0.32
C HIS A 14 -10.61 -7.02 0.73
N LEU A 15 -9.87 -5.95 0.99
CA LEU A 15 -8.46 -6.01 1.38
C LEU A 15 -8.34 -6.24 2.89
N ASN A 16 -7.19 -6.71 3.36
CA ASN A 16 -6.92 -6.89 4.78
C ASN A 16 -7.17 -5.58 5.56
N LYS A 17 -7.71 -5.72 6.78
CA LYS A 17 -8.01 -4.57 7.64
C LYS A 17 -6.70 -3.96 8.17
N ALA A 18 -6.72 -2.65 8.40
CA ALA A 18 -5.62 -1.96 9.09
C ALA A 18 -5.39 -2.57 10.48
N HIS A 19 -4.14 -2.51 10.96
CA HIS A 19 -3.80 -2.94 12.32
C HIS A 19 -4.66 -2.20 13.36
N ASP A 20 -5.11 -2.91 14.39
CA ASP A 20 -6.05 -2.38 15.39
C ASP A 20 -5.55 -1.10 16.07
N GLU A 21 -4.24 -0.97 16.29
CA GLU A 21 -3.65 0.26 16.85
C GLU A 21 -3.94 1.51 16.00
N LEU A 22 -3.89 1.38 14.66
CA LEU A 22 -4.22 2.48 13.76
C LEU A 22 -5.71 2.80 13.82
N LEU A 23 -6.57 1.78 13.92
CA LEU A 23 -8.01 1.96 14.04
C LEU A 23 -8.40 2.60 15.38
N TYR A 24 -7.74 2.21 16.48
CA TYR A 24 -7.95 2.80 17.79
C TYR A 24 -7.46 4.25 17.86
N ALA A 25 -6.40 4.60 17.13
CA ALA A 25 -5.89 5.97 17.06
C ALA A 25 -6.86 6.94 16.35
N ILE A 26 -7.74 6.44 15.47
CA ILE A 26 -8.73 7.26 14.75
C ILE A 26 -9.80 7.84 15.67
N GLN A 27 -10.29 7.08 16.66
CA GLN A 27 -11.40 7.53 17.51
C GLN A 27 -11.07 8.78 18.37
N PRO A 28 -9.93 8.84 19.09
CA PRO A 28 -9.56 10.04 19.82
C PRO A 28 -9.25 11.20 18.86
N LEU A 29 -8.52 10.97 17.77
CA LEU A 29 -8.25 12.00 16.74
C LEU A 29 -9.54 12.62 16.20
N ARG A 30 -10.51 11.78 15.82
CA ARG A 30 -11.82 12.23 15.31
C ARG A 30 -12.61 13.02 16.37
N SER A 31 -12.44 12.70 17.65
CA SER A 31 -13.08 13.42 18.74
C SER A 31 -12.43 14.78 18.96
N ASP A 32 -11.11 14.86 18.88
CA ASP A 32 -10.34 16.09 19.08
C ASP A 32 -10.49 17.06 17.91
N HIS A 33 -10.65 16.56 16.67
CA HIS A 33 -10.96 17.37 15.50
C HIS A 33 -12.25 18.19 15.61
N ARG A 34 -13.14 17.88 16.57
CA ARG A 34 -14.32 18.71 16.87
C ARG A 34 -13.99 19.99 17.64
N ARG A 35 -12.79 20.06 18.24
CA ARG A 35 -12.30 21.19 19.02
C ARG A 35 -11.12 21.86 18.32
N GLU A 36 -10.11 21.08 17.94
CA GLU A 36 -8.86 21.57 17.35
C GLU A 36 -8.30 20.56 16.36
N ARG A 37 -7.84 21.04 15.19
CA ARG A 37 -7.25 20.20 14.14
C ARG A 37 -5.79 20.59 13.94
N LYS A 38 -4.85 19.77 14.45
CA LYS A 38 -3.41 20.08 14.33
C LYS A 38 -2.93 19.97 12.89
N MET A 39 -3.62 19.18 12.04
CA MET A 39 -3.32 19.10 10.61
C MET A 39 -3.37 20.46 9.91
N ASP A 40 -4.25 21.38 10.32
CA ASP A 40 -4.32 22.71 9.72
C ASP A 40 -3.01 23.48 9.99
N GLY A 41 -2.48 23.38 11.21
CA GLY A 41 -1.18 23.94 11.57
C GLY A 41 -0.01 23.30 10.82
N TYR A 42 -0.07 21.99 10.51
CA TYR A 42 0.93 21.34 9.67
C TYR A 42 0.88 21.81 8.21
N ILE A 43 -0.31 22.09 7.67
CA ILE A 43 -0.47 22.69 6.35
C ILE A 43 0.15 24.10 6.35
N ASP A 44 -0.15 24.91 7.36
CA ASP A 44 0.41 26.26 7.50
C ASP A 44 1.94 26.25 7.66
N GLU A 45 2.47 25.27 8.39
CA GLU A 45 3.92 25.07 8.53
C GLU A 45 4.59 24.86 7.17
N VAL A 46 3.98 24.03 6.30
CA VAL A 46 4.49 23.79 4.94
C VAL A 46 4.41 25.05 4.10
N MET A 47 3.28 25.77 4.11
CA MET A 47 3.13 27.03 3.38
C MET A 47 4.10 28.12 3.83
N ARG A 48 4.43 28.17 5.13
CA ARG A 48 5.44 29.10 5.64
C ARG A 48 6.84 28.74 5.15
N LYS A 49 7.16 27.44 5.12
CA LYS A 49 8.47 26.93 4.68
C LYS A 49 8.67 27.04 3.16
N SER A 50 7.60 27.07 2.36
CA SER A 50 7.68 27.18 0.91
C SER A 50 7.98 28.61 0.40
N LYS A 51 7.78 29.67 1.21
CA LYS A 51 7.92 31.09 0.79
C LYS A 51 9.26 31.45 0.12
N GLY A 52 10.35 30.73 0.39
CA GLY A 52 11.67 30.97 -0.21
C GLY A 52 12.04 30.01 -1.35
N GLN A 53 11.11 29.15 -1.78
CA GLN A 53 11.32 28.16 -2.83
C GLN A 53 10.88 28.69 -4.20
N SER A 54 11.22 27.97 -5.26
CA SER A 54 10.91 28.36 -6.64
C SER A 54 9.40 28.42 -6.94
N ASP A 55 8.59 27.63 -6.24
CA ASP A 55 7.12 27.60 -6.37
C ASP A 55 6.48 27.57 -4.98
N PRO A 56 6.33 28.74 -4.32
CA PRO A 56 5.82 28.81 -2.94
C PRO A 56 4.35 28.38 -2.83
N ASP A 57 3.60 28.45 -3.92
CA ASP A 57 2.16 28.20 -3.98
C ASP A 57 1.81 26.81 -4.52
N TYR A 58 2.81 25.96 -4.80
CA TYR A 58 2.60 24.61 -5.32
C TYR A 58 1.58 23.80 -4.50
N PHE A 59 1.67 23.88 -3.17
CA PHE A 59 0.75 23.21 -2.24
C PHE A 59 -0.36 24.12 -1.70
N ALA A 60 -0.51 25.34 -2.23
CA ALA A 60 -1.52 26.28 -1.77
C ALA A 60 -2.93 25.72 -1.99
N PHE A 61 -3.88 26.19 -1.18
CA PHE A 61 -5.28 25.91 -1.39
C PHE A 61 -5.70 26.48 -2.75
N PRO A 62 -6.20 25.65 -3.69
CA PRO A 62 -6.44 26.08 -5.06
C PRO A 62 -7.46 27.20 -5.26
N GLY A 63 -8.32 27.47 -4.28
CA GLY A 63 -9.46 28.38 -4.39
C GLY A 63 -10.80 27.64 -4.47
N GLN A 64 -11.84 28.21 -3.87
CA GLN A 64 -13.17 27.57 -3.83
C GLN A 64 -13.85 27.57 -5.21
N GLU A 65 -13.60 28.58 -6.02
CA GLU A 65 -14.06 28.72 -7.39
C GLU A 65 -13.60 27.56 -8.30
N HIS A 66 -12.54 26.84 -7.90
CA HIS A 66 -12.05 25.66 -8.58
C HIS A 66 -12.66 24.34 -8.07
N ASP A 67 -13.52 24.40 -7.06
CA ASP A 67 -14.22 23.26 -6.46
C ASP A 67 -15.54 22.96 -7.20
N ARG A 68 -15.44 22.66 -8.50
CA ARG A 68 -16.59 22.45 -9.39
C ARG A 68 -16.97 20.97 -9.45
N LEU A 69 -18.19 20.64 -9.01
CA LEU A 69 -18.80 19.32 -9.19
C LEU A 69 -19.92 19.46 -10.21
N PHE A 70 -19.83 18.72 -11.31
CA PHE A 70 -20.87 18.69 -12.34
C PHE A 70 -21.97 17.68 -12.03
N GLN A 71 -23.14 17.88 -12.63
CA GLN A 71 -24.23 16.91 -12.62
C GLN A 71 -23.77 15.58 -13.23
N SER A 72 -24.25 14.47 -12.66
CA SER A 72 -23.73 13.14 -13.00
C SER A 72 -24.05 12.68 -14.43
N ASP A 73 -25.02 13.30 -15.07
CA ASP A 73 -25.44 13.09 -16.46
C ASP A 73 -24.82 14.09 -17.45
N TYR A 74 -23.99 15.02 -16.99
CA TYR A 74 -23.24 15.96 -17.83
C TYR A 74 -21.80 15.48 -18.06
N PRO A 75 -21.51 14.76 -19.16
CA PRO A 75 -20.15 14.34 -19.45
C PRO A 75 -19.28 15.51 -19.95
N HIS A 76 -18.00 15.47 -19.58
CA HIS A 76 -16.99 16.35 -20.17
C HIS A 76 -16.91 16.15 -21.70
N PRO A 77 -16.91 17.23 -22.51
CA PRO A 77 -16.84 17.12 -23.96
C PRO A 77 -15.60 16.33 -24.44
N PRO A 78 -15.77 15.37 -25.38
CA PRO A 78 -14.64 14.59 -25.89
C PRO A 78 -13.54 15.47 -26.50
N GLY A 79 -12.28 15.12 -26.23
CA GLY A 79 -11.10 15.81 -26.79
C GLY A 79 -10.70 17.10 -26.07
N GLN A 80 -11.54 17.66 -25.20
CA GLN A 80 -11.20 18.88 -24.47
C GLN A 80 -10.24 18.62 -23.30
N PRO A 81 -9.12 19.37 -23.18
CA PRO A 81 -8.11 19.11 -22.15
C PRO A 81 -8.50 19.61 -20.75
N SER A 82 -9.49 20.50 -20.65
CA SER A 82 -9.92 21.14 -19.40
C SER A 82 -11.40 21.51 -19.43
N CYS A 83 -11.99 21.77 -18.26
CA CYS A 83 -13.39 22.20 -18.11
C CYS A 83 -13.62 23.71 -18.33
N ALA A 84 -12.74 24.40 -19.07
CA ALA A 84 -12.90 25.82 -19.36
C ALA A 84 -14.18 26.10 -20.16
N ASP A 85 -14.52 25.22 -21.10
CA ASP A 85 -15.71 25.34 -21.96
C ASP A 85 -16.93 24.57 -21.44
N CYS A 86 -16.88 24.05 -20.21
CA CYS A 86 -17.99 23.35 -19.60
C CYS A 86 -19.06 24.32 -19.11
N ASP A 87 -20.33 24.01 -19.38
CA ASP A 87 -21.47 24.82 -18.97
C ASP A 87 -21.54 24.90 -17.43
N GLU A 88 -21.35 26.10 -16.90
CA GLU A 88 -21.44 26.38 -15.46
C GLU A 88 -22.82 26.10 -14.89
N LYS A 89 -23.88 26.14 -15.70
CA LYS A 89 -25.25 25.80 -15.26
C LYS A 89 -25.40 24.32 -14.93
N CYS A 90 -24.53 23.48 -15.50
CA CYS A 90 -24.46 22.05 -15.19
C CYS A 90 -23.58 21.76 -13.96
N ALA A 91 -22.90 22.77 -13.39
CA ALA A 91 -22.21 22.64 -12.12
C ALA A 91 -23.18 22.83 -10.96
N TRP A 92 -23.04 22.00 -9.93
CA TRP A 92 -23.75 22.19 -8.67
C TRP A 92 -23.31 23.49 -8.01
N ASN A 93 -24.26 24.33 -7.60
CA ASN A 93 -23.97 25.46 -6.73
C ASN A 93 -23.63 24.92 -5.33
N ARG A 94 -22.36 25.03 -4.94
CA ARG A 94 -21.87 24.49 -3.67
C ARG A 94 -21.66 25.62 -2.67
N PRO A 95 -22.17 25.50 -1.44
CA PRO A 95 -21.97 26.53 -0.44
C PRO A 95 -20.48 26.68 -0.08
N PRO A 96 -20.06 27.88 0.37
CA PRO A 96 -18.79 28.11 1.04
C PRO A 96 -18.44 27.00 2.03
N ARG A 97 -17.23 26.46 1.90
CA ARG A 97 -16.74 25.50 2.90
C ARG A 97 -16.47 26.26 4.19
N ALA A 98 -17.16 25.90 5.26
CA ALA A 98 -16.93 26.48 6.58
C ALA A 98 -15.53 26.14 7.12
N GLU A 99 -15.00 24.98 6.72
CA GLU A 99 -13.69 24.47 7.15
C GLU A 99 -12.77 24.26 5.94
N ARG A 100 -11.46 24.45 6.15
CA ARG A 100 -10.42 24.33 5.12
C ARG A 100 -10.32 22.94 4.47
N SER A 101 -10.67 21.89 5.21
CA SER A 101 -10.70 20.51 4.75
C SER A 101 -11.78 19.74 5.52
N LYS A 102 -12.28 18.64 4.97
CA LYS A 102 -13.22 17.73 5.66
C LYS A 102 -12.65 16.32 5.61
N VAL A 103 -12.54 15.68 6.77
CA VAL A 103 -12.07 14.29 6.87
C VAL A 103 -13.27 13.35 6.76
N PHE A 104 -13.17 12.39 5.85
CA PHE A 104 -14.16 11.34 5.66
C PHE A 104 -13.60 10.01 6.15
N TYR A 105 -14.40 9.30 6.95
CA TYR A 105 -14.03 7.99 7.52
C TYR A 105 -14.96 6.94 6.93
N GLY A 106 -14.40 5.97 6.21
CA GLY A 106 -15.19 4.88 5.64
C GLY A 106 -14.43 4.13 4.54
N THR A 107 -15.17 3.36 3.76
CA THR A 107 -14.62 2.46 2.76
C THR A 107 -14.05 3.23 1.57
N ILE A 108 -12.79 2.95 1.23
CA ILE A 108 -12.15 3.40 -0.01
C ILE A 108 -12.20 2.26 -1.01
N GLY A 109 -12.84 2.48 -2.15
CA GLY A 109 -12.82 1.54 -3.26
C GLY A 109 -11.46 1.57 -3.97
N CYS A 110 -10.90 0.42 -4.30
CA CYS A 110 -9.70 0.34 -5.13
C CYS A 110 -10.07 -0.23 -6.51
N ALA A 111 -9.73 0.51 -7.57
CA ALA A 111 -9.98 0.17 -8.96
C ALA A 111 -8.66 0.07 -9.73
N ASN A 112 -8.57 -0.87 -10.67
CA ASN A 112 -7.41 -1.00 -11.55
C ASN A 112 -7.37 0.03 -12.69
N ASN A 113 -8.46 0.78 -12.89
CA ASN A 113 -8.63 1.77 -13.94
C ASN A 113 -9.20 3.06 -13.36
N VAL A 114 -8.91 4.20 -14.01
CA VAL A 114 -9.45 5.50 -13.61
C VAL A 114 -10.97 5.47 -13.79
N LEU A 115 -11.72 5.62 -12.71
CA LEU A 115 -13.16 5.84 -12.78
C LEU A 115 -13.43 7.23 -13.34
N ARG A 116 -14.06 7.31 -14.51
CA ARG A 116 -14.35 8.57 -15.23
C ARG A 116 -15.85 8.79 -15.49
N SER A 117 -16.70 8.16 -14.69
CA SER A 117 -18.15 8.21 -14.87
C SER A 117 -18.81 8.53 -13.55
N ALA A 118 -19.40 9.73 -13.48
CA ALA A 118 -20.16 10.18 -12.31
C ALA A 118 -21.33 9.22 -12.00
N LYS A 119 -21.99 8.69 -13.04
CA LYS A 119 -23.05 7.67 -12.87
C LYS A 119 -22.53 6.41 -12.19
N GLU A 120 -21.37 5.91 -12.62
CA GLU A 120 -20.75 4.73 -12.01
C GLU A 120 -20.25 5.04 -10.59
N ARG A 121 -19.65 6.20 -10.36
CA ARG A 121 -19.28 6.67 -9.01
C ARG A 121 -20.49 6.64 -8.07
N ASP A 122 -21.60 7.25 -8.49
CA ASP A 122 -22.80 7.33 -7.66
C ASP A 122 -23.45 5.96 -7.47
N ARG A 123 -23.41 5.09 -8.49
CA ARG A 123 -23.85 3.70 -8.41
C ARG A 123 -23.03 2.92 -7.39
N LEU A 124 -21.70 3.03 -7.45
CA LEU A 124 -20.79 2.37 -6.51
C LEU A 124 -20.97 2.90 -5.09
N HIS A 125 -21.15 4.20 -4.91
CA HIS A 125 -21.48 4.78 -3.61
C HIS A 125 -22.77 4.18 -3.03
N ARG A 126 -23.86 4.16 -3.83
CA ARG A 126 -25.16 3.61 -3.37
C ARG A 126 -25.12 2.11 -3.10
N LYS A 127 -24.45 1.35 -3.97
CA LYS A 127 -24.45 -0.12 -3.93
C LYS A 127 -23.47 -0.67 -2.89
N GLU A 128 -22.28 -0.07 -2.80
CA GLU A 128 -21.13 -0.63 -2.08
C GLU A 128 -20.73 0.24 -0.87
N GLY A 129 -21.35 1.42 -0.69
CA GLY A 129 -21.04 2.32 0.42
C GLY A 129 -19.64 2.94 0.36
N ILE A 130 -18.97 2.90 -0.80
CA ILE A 130 -17.64 3.49 -0.94
C ILE A 130 -17.72 5.02 -0.91
N LEU A 131 -16.74 5.66 -0.27
CA LEU A 131 -16.68 7.13 -0.15
C LEU A 131 -15.79 7.76 -1.22
N CYS A 132 -14.76 7.05 -1.65
CA CYS A 132 -13.88 7.48 -2.73
C CYS A 132 -13.29 6.27 -3.46
N VAL A 133 -12.66 6.53 -4.60
CA VAL A 133 -11.96 5.52 -5.40
C VAL A 133 -10.48 5.88 -5.48
N GLU A 134 -9.67 4.85 -5.40
CA GLU A 134 -8.22 4.86 -5.38
C GLU A 134 -7.70 3.84 -6.41
N MET A 135 -6.46 4.00 -6.91
CA MET A 135 -5.95 3.18 -8.04
C MET A 135 -4.69 2.34 -7.80
N GLU A 136 -4.00 2.45 -6.66
CA GLU A 136 -2.64 1.91 -6.48
C GLU A 136 -2.43 1.15 -5.16
N ALA A 137 -3.25 1.39 -4.13
CA ALA A 137 -3.03 0.89 -2.78
C ALA A 137 -3.38 -0.60 -2.63
N ALA A 138 -4.13 -1.18 -3.58
CA ALA A 138 -4.45 -2.60 -3.61
C ALA A 138 -3.21 -3.50 -3.52
N GLY A 139 -2.10 -3.14 -4.18
CA GLY A 139 -0.90 -3.97 -4.20
C GLY A 139 -0.17 -4.07 -2.86
N MET A 140 -0.40 -3.13 -1.93
CA MET A 140 0.30 -3.09 -0.64
C MET A 140 -0.52 -3.66 0.52
N MET A 141 -1.85 -3.53 0.49
CA MET A 141 -2.68 -3.93 1.63
C MET A 141 -2.77 -5.46 1.81
N ASP A 142 -2.53 -6.24 0.76
CA ASP A 142 -2.52 -7.71 0.87
C ASP A 142 -1.26 -8.24 1.57
N THR A 143 -0.18 -7.45 1.62
CA THR A 143 1.11 -7.85 2.23
C THR A 143 1.35 -7.23 3.60
N LEU A 144 0.86 -6.01 3.84
CA LEU A 144 1.03 -5.32 5.11
C LEU A 144 -0.31 -4.75 5.61
N PRO A 145 -0.78 -5.12 6.83
CA PRO A 145 -1.94 -4.50 7.45
C PRO A 145 -1.79 -2.99 7.54
N SER A 146 -2.45 -2.25 6.65
CA SER A 146 -2.20 -0.82 6.43
C SER A 146 -3.49 -0.02 6.50
N LEU A 147 -3.41 1.20 7.03
CA LEU A 147 -4.48 2.18 6.92
C LEU A 147 -4.21 3.10 5.73
N VAL A 148 -5.20 3.24 4.85
CA VAL A 148 -5.10 4.14 3.70
C VAL A 148 -5.60 5.52 4.07
N VAL A 149 -4.75 6.53 3.93
CA VAL A 149 -5.11 7.95 3.99
C VAL A 149 -4.99 8.54 2.59
N ARG A 150 -6.08 9.14 2.08
CA ARG A 150 -6.11 9.75 0.75
C ARG A 150 -6.64 11.18 0.79
N GLY A 151 -5.95 12.06 0.06
CA GLY A 151 -6.46 13.37 -0.29
C GLY A 151 -7.36 13.25 -1.52
N VAL A 152 -8.56 13.82 -1.45
CA VAL A 152 -9.49 13.88 -2.59
C VAL A 152 -9.08 15.04 -3.48
N CYS A 153 -8.72 14.73 -4.73
CA CYS A 153 -8.30 15.72 -5.73
C CYS A 153 -9.20 15.74 -6.98
N ASP A 154 -10.17 14.84 -7.08
CA ASP A 154 -11.05 14.74 -8.24
C ASP A 154 -12.41 14.14 -7.80
N TYR A 155 -13.40 14.27 -8.68
CA TYR A 155 -14.76 13.81 -8.45
C TYR A 155 -15.05 12.43 -9.05
N ALA A 156 -14.04 11.70 -9.51
CA ALA A 156 -14.19 10.39 -10.16
C ALA A 156 -15.20 10.40 -11.32
N ASP A 157 -15.24 11.52 -12.04
CA ASP A 157 -16.05 11.74 -13.22
C ASP A 157 -15.16 12.07 -14.43
N SER A 158 -15.77 12.55 -15.52
CA SER A 158 -15.04 12.87 -16.74
C SER A 158 -14.35 14.23 -16.70
N HIS A 159 -14.58 15.05 -15.67
CA HIS A 159 -14.14 16.45 -15.53
C HIS A 159 -12.84 16.56 -14.74
N LYS A 160 -11.77 15.98 -15.28
CA LYS A 160 -10.48 15.90 -14.57
C LYS A 160 -9.91 17.27 -14.20
N ASN A 161 -9.52 17.42 -12.93
CA ASN A 161 -8.83 18.62 -12.45
C ASN A 161 -7.53 18.27 -11.69
N LYS A 162 -6.38 18.45 -12.36
CA LYS A 162 -5.08 18.19 -11.74
C LYS A 162 -4.66 19.22 -10.70
N ARG A 163 -5.29 20.39 -10.66
CA ARG A 163 -4.91 21.51 -9.77
C ARG A 163 -4.98 21.13 -8.30
N TRP A 164 -5.91 20.26 -7.93
CA TRP A 164 -6.10 19.84 -6.54
C TRP A 164 -5.09 18.81 -6.05
N GLN A 165 -4.31 18.18 -6.93
CA GLN A 165 -3.42 17.06 -6.56
C GLN A 165 -2.37 17.45 -5.50
N PRO A 166 -1.61 18.57 -5.63
CA PRO A 166 -0.63 18.94 -4.63
C PRO A 166 -1.27 19.23 -3.26
N TYR A 167 -2.32 20.05 -3.22
CA TYR A 167 -3.02 20.38 -1.98
C TYR A 167 -3.63 19.15 -1.32
N ALA A 168 -4.24 18.25 -2.11
CA ALA A 168 -4.79 17.00 -1.60
C ALA A 168 -3.69 16.09 -1.02
N ALA A 169 -2.54 15.99 -1.67
CA ALA A 169 -1.39 15.25 -1.15
C ALA A 169 -0.88 15.84 0.17
N LEU A 170 -0.78 17.17 0.27
CA LEU A 170 -0.41 17.85 1.51
C LEU A 170 -1.44 17.59 2.61
N ALA A 171 -2.75 17.70 2.33
CA ALA A 171 -3.80 17.44 3.30
C ALA A 171 -3.74 15.99 3.83
N ALA A 172 -3.50 15.01 2.95
CA ALA A 172 -3.32 13.61 3.34
C ALA A 172 -2.08 13.41 4.23
N ALA A 173 -0.96 14.04 3.88
CA ALA A 173 0.27 13.99 4.66
C ALA A 173 0.11 14.66 6.04
N ALA A 174 -0.55 15.82 6.10
CA ALA A 174 -0.83 16.54 7.34
C ALA A 174 -1.74 15.73 8.27
N TYR A 175 -2.82 15.14 7.74
CA TYR A 175 -3.67 14.24 8.50
C TYR A 175 -2.88 13.01 9.01
N THR A 176 -2.05 12.41 8.16
CA THR A 176 -1.24 11.24 8.53
C THR A 176 -0.25 11.59 9.65
N LYS A 177 0.44 12.74 9.55
CA LYS A 177 1.33 13.25 10.61
C LYS A 177 0.58 13.41 11.93
N GLU A 178 -0.65 13.93 11.90
CA GLU A 178 -1.47 14.06 13.10
C GLU A 178 -1.89 12.70 13.66
N LEU A 179 -2.39 11.79 12.82
CA LEU A 179 -2.77 10.44 13.21
C LEU A 179 -1.63 9.70 13.94
N LEU A 180 -0.41 9.82 13.41
CA LEU A 180 0.77 9.19 14.03
C LEU A 180 1.09 9.72 15.44
N THR A 181 0.56 10.87 15.85
CA THR A 181 0.68 11.36 17.23
C THR A 181 -0.25 10.64 18.22
N TYR A 182 -1.29 9.97 17.72
CA TYR A 182 -2.23 9.16 18.51
C TYR A 182 -1.88 7.67 18.52
N VAL A 183 -1.05 7.23 17.58
CA VAL A 183 -0.51 5.87 17.59
C VAL A 183 0.48 5.78 18.74
N LYS A 184 0.21 4.89 19.70
CA LYS A 184 1.15 4.59 20.78
C LYS A 184 2.44 4.14 20.12
N LYS A 185 3.52 4.90 20.34
CA LYS A 185 4.85 4.42 19.99
C LYS A 185 5.05 3.17 20.83
N ALA A 186 5.12 2.00 20.19
CA ALA A 186 5.67 0.84 20.87
C ALA A 186 7.00 1.31 21.51
N PRO A 187 7.23 1.08 22.81
CA PRO A 187 8.57 1.28 23.34
C PRO A 187 9.53 0.56 22.40
N PRO A 188 10.72 1.12 22.07
CA PRO A 188 11.69 0.39 21.28
C PRO A 188 11.85 -0.95 21.98
N ALA A 189 11.36 -2.02 21.36
CA ALA A 189 11.09 -3.26 22.04
C ALA A 189 12.40 -3.72 22.67
N ARG A 190 12.52 -3.61 24.01
CA ARG A 190 13.70 -4.12 24.72
C ARG A 190 13.68 -5.65 24.67
N GLU A 191 12.48 -6.20 24.63
CA GLU A 191 12.15 -7.59 24.38
C GLU A 191 11.05 -7.61 23.33
N HIS A 192 11.27 -8.33 22.24
CA HIS A 192 10.27 -8.43 21.20
C HIS A 192 9.15 -9.37 21.64
N GLY A 193 7.90 -8.90 21.66
CA GLY A 193 6.75 -9.75 21.97
C GLY A 193 6.38 -10.71 20.82
N ASP A 194 5.49 -11.66 21.10
CA ASP A 194 5.05 -12.76 20.20
C ASP A 194 4.49 -12.30 18.85
N HIS A 195 4.13 -11.03 18.72
CA HIS A 195 3.55 -10.43 17.52
C HIS A 195 4.54 -9.53 16.75
N CYS A 196 5.83 -9.57 17.07
CA CYS A 196 6.83 -8.79 16.36
C CYS A 196 7.21 -9.44 15.01
N TYR A 197 7.41 -8.60 14.00
CA TYR A 197 7.84 -9.01 12.66
C TYR A 197 9.18 -8.37 12.30
N LEU A 198 10.05 -9.15 11.67
CA LEU A 198 11.21 -8.68 10.93
C LEU A 198 10.82 -8.61 9.46
N GLY A 199 10.29 -7.46 9.04
CA GLY A 199 9.71 -7.29 7.72
C GLY A 199 8.44 -8.13 7.58
N THR A 200 8.47 -9.17 6.74
CA THR A 200 7.32 -10.09 6.53
C THR A 200 7.39 -11.38 7.35
N VAL A 201 8.47 -11.61 8.11
CA VAL A 201 8.69 -12.85 8.89
C VAL A 201 8.43 -12.59 10.37
N ARG A 202 7.75 -13.52 11.06
CA ARG A 202 7.54 -13.43 12.50
C ARG A 202 8.82 -13.69 13.27
N LEU A 203 9.05 -12.89 14.30
CA LEU A 203 10.29 -12.98 15.07
C LEU A 203 10.36 -14.21 15.98
N ASP A 204 9.25 -14.67 16.53
CA ASP A 204 9.18 -15.92 17.30
C ASP A 204 9.61 -17.13 16.45
N ALA A 205 9.26 -17.15 15.17
CA ALA A 205 9.71 -18.16 14.22
C ALA A 205 11.21 -18.06 13.95
N VAL A 206 11.76 -16.85 13.81
CA VAL A 206 13.22 -16.63 13.69
C VAL A 206 13.95 -17.12 14.94
N ASN A 207 13.43 -16.82 16.13
CA ASN A 207 14.00 -17.31 17.38
C ASN A 207 13.94 -18.84 17.49
N THR A 208 12.84 -19.45 17.07
CA THR A 208 12.70 -20.90 17.02
C THR A 208 13.71 -21.53 16.07
N ALA A 209 13.93 -20.94 14.88
CA ALA A 209 14.91 -21.41 13.92
C ALA A 209 16.36 -21.26 14.42
N LEU A 210 16.68 -20.13 15.05
CA LEU A 210 17.98 -19.91 15.70
C LEU A 210 18.25 -20.90 16.84
N ALA A 211 17.23 -21.22 17.64
CA ALA A 211 17.34 -22.20 18.72
C ALA A 211 17.55 -23.63 18.21
N ALA A 212 16.99 -23.97 17.04
CA ALA A 212 17.15 -25.27 16.42
C ALA A 212 18.55 -25.51 15.84
N ASP A 213 19.09 -24.55 15.07
CA ASP A 213 20.46 -24.61 14.53
C ASP A 213 21.01 -23.21 14.22
N SER A 214 21.52 -22.55 15.25
CA SER A 214 22.05 -21.18 15.13
C SER A 214 23.21 -21.05 14.13
N VAL A 215 24.04 -22.08 13.99
CA VAL A 215 25.22 -22.05 13.12
C VAL A 215 24.79 -22.12 11.66
N GLN A 216 23.93 -23.09 11.33
CA GLN A 216 23.42 -23.23 9.97
C GLN A 216 22.53 -22.06 9.56
N PHE A 217 21.66 -21.58 10.46
CA PHE A 217 20.81 -20.41 10.20
C PHE A 217 21.64 -19.17 9.84
N ARG A 218 22.67 -18.86 10.63
CA ARG A 218 23.56 -17.71 10.39
C ARG A 218 24.30 -17.84 9.06
N ARG A 219 24.82 -19.03 8.76
CA ARG A 219 25.51 -19.30 7.50
C ARG A 219 24.59 -19.08 6.29
N ASP A 220 23.39 -19.64 6.34
CA ASP A 220 22.41 -19.49 5.26
C ASP A 220 21.94 -18.05 5.10
N LEU A 221 21.76 -17.33 6.21
CA LEU A 221 21.35 -15.93 6.19
C LEU A 221 22.46 -15.05 5.58
N ALA A 222 23.74 -15.32 5.88
CA ALA A 222 24.86 -14.62 5.26
C ALA A 222 24.94 -14.87 3.74
N GLU A 223 24.71 -16.10 3.31
CA GLU A 223 24.61 -16.43 1.89
C GLU A 223 23.45 -15.68 1.22
N LEU A 224 22.29 -15.63 1.88
CA LEU A 224 21.12 -14.92 1.40
C LEU A 224 21.38 -13.41 1.27
N VAL A 225 22.05 -12.79 2.25
CA VAL A 225 22.44 -11.36 2.17
C VAL A 225 23.31 -11.12 0.94
N ASN A 226 24.32 -11.96 0.69
CA ASN A 226 25.17 -11.83 -0.50
C ASN A 226 24.36 -11.90 -1.81
N ILE A 227 23.41 -12.84 -1.89
CA ILE A 227 22.50 -12.98 -3.05
C ILE A 227 21.62 -11.74 -3.20
N MET A 228 21.13 -11.17 -2.10
CA MET A 228 20.29 -9.97 -2.11
C MET A 228 21.03 -8.70 -2.53
N SER A 229 22.34 -8.64 -2.25
CA SER A 229 23.22 -7.52 -2.57
C SER A 229 23.80 -7.56 -3.99
N ASP A 230 23.81 -8.72 -4.66
CA ASP A 230 24.37 -8.82 -6.02
C ASP A 230 23.42 -8.23 -7.08
N VAL A 231 23.74 -7.01 -7.52
CA VAL A 231 23.00 -6.23 -8.53
C VAL A 231 22.82 -6.94 -9.87
N ASN A 232 23.66 -7.93 -10.20
CA ASN A 232 23.60 -8.66 -11.47
C ASN A 232 22.55 -9.77 -11.47
N LEU A 233 22.11 -10.22 -10.29
CA LEU A 233 21.09 -11.26 -10.16
C LEU A 233 19.70 -10.68 -10.38
N HIS A 234 18.94 -11.23 -11.34
CA HIS A 234 17.54 -10.83 -11.55
C HIS A 234 16.71 -11.14 -10.30
N PHE A 235 15.89 -10.17 -9.86
CA PHE A 235 15.16 -10.29 -8.59
C PHE A 235 14.18 -11.45 -8.60
N ILE A 236 13.29 -11.51 -9.60
CA ILE A 236 12.24 -12.52 -9.68
C ILE A 236 12.83 -13.90 -9.88
N ASP A 237 13.81 -14.02 -10.77
CA ASP A 237 14.40 -15.31 -11.04
C ASP A 237 15.27 -15.75 -9.88
N VAL A 238 16.32 -15.04 -9.52
CA VAL A 238 17.29 -15.61 -8.58
C VAL A 238 16.98 -15.26 -7.14
N ARG A 239 16.85 -13.96 -6.84
CA ARG A 239 16.83 -13.49 -5.45
C ARG A 239 15.56 -13.96 -4.71
N LEU A 240 14.38 -13.78 -5.31
CA LEU A 240 13.11 -14.18 -4.71
C LEU A 240 13.04 -15.70 -4.49
N ARG A 241 13.53 -16.51 -5.45
CA ARG A 241 13.61 -17.97 -5.28
C ARG A 241 14.49 -18.35 -4.08
N ARG A 242 15.67 -17.74 -3.96
CA ARG A 242 16.61 -18.00 -2.85
C ARG A 242 16.04 -17.57 -1.50
N PHE A 243 15.27 -16.48 -1.47
CA PHE A 243 14.52 -16.08 -0.28
C PHE A 243 13.50 -17.15 0.15
N TYR A 244 12.70 -17.69 -0.77
CA TYR A 244 11.73 -18.74 -0.43
C TYR A 244 12.39 -20.05 0.00
N GLU A 245 13.50 -20.44 -0.64
CA GLU A 245 14.27 -21.60 -0.22
C GLU A 245 14.79 -21.44 1.22
N PHE A 246 15.27 -20.24 1.58
CA PHE A 246 15.68 -19.91 2.94
C PHE A 246 14.52 -20.03 3.94
N LEU A 247 13.36 -19.40 3.65
CA LEU A 247 12.20 -19.47 4.54
C LEU A 247 11.75 -20.91 4.77
N ARG A 248 11.66 -21.70 3.69
CA ARG A 248 11.26 -23.12 3.76
C ARG A 248 12.28 -23.95 4.52
N LYS A 249 13.58 -23.76 4.30
CA LYS A 249 14.65 -24.51 4.98
C LYS A 249 14.60 -24.32 6.50
N HIS A 250 14.24 -23.12 6.95
CA HIS A 250 14.21 -22.73 8.36
C HIS A 250 12.80 -22.74 8.99
N ASN A 251 11.82 -23.34 8.32
CA ASN A 251 10.42 -23.40 8.77
C ASN A 251 9.82 -22.02 9.15
N LEU A 252 10.24 -20.97 8.45
CA LEU A 252 9.75 -19.62 8.68
C LEU A 252 8.41 -19.43 7.97
N PRO A 253 7.35 -19.04 8.68
CA PRO A 253 6.05 -18.81 8.08
C PRO A 253 6.15 -17.63 7.10
N HIS A 254 5.58 -17.80 5.92
CA HIS A 254 5.52 -16.80 4.87
C HIS A 254 4.05 -16.59 4.45
N PRO A 255 3.71 -15.48 3.78
CA PRO A 255 2.37 -15.31 3.23
C PRO A 255 2.02 -16.48 2.30
N GLU A 256 0.93 -17.21 2.53
CA GLU A 256 0.61 -18.47 1.82
C GLU A 256 0.61 -18.37 0.29
N HIS A 257 0.40 -17.18 -0.26
CA HIS A 257 0.42 -16.98 -1.71
C HIS A 257 1.83 -17.00 -2.31
N TRP A 258 2.89 -17.03 -1.50
CA TRP A 258 4.30 -16.98 -1.91
C TRP A 258 4.94 -18.37 -2.13
N VAL A 259 4.16 -19.45 -2.17
CA VAL A 259 4.71 -20.82 -2.30
C VAL A 259 5.23 -21.07 -3.72
N ALA A 260 6.54 -21.27 -3.85
CA ALA A 260 7.14 -22.02 -4.96
C ALA A 260 7.00 -23.52 -4.67
N THR A 261 6.29 -24.27 -5.53
CA THR A 261 6.10 -25.72 -5.34
C THR A 261 7.20 -26.57 -5.99
N ASP A 262 8.00 -26.03 -6.92
CA ASP A 262 9.19 -26.68 -7.49
C ASP A 262 10.25 -25.65 -7.99
N GLN A 263 11.40 -26.13 -8.50
CA GLN A 263 12.52 -25.30 -8.99
C GLN A 263 12.16 -24.35 -10.15
N ASN A 264 11.09 -24.64 -10.89
CA ASN A 264 10.65 -23.88 -12.05
C ASN A 264 9.41 -23.02 -11.77
N GLN A 265 8.90 -22.99 -10.54
CA GLN A 265 7.67 -22.28 -10.19
C GLN A 265 7.96 -21.10 -9.26
N LEU A 266 7.53 -19.91 -9.66
CA LEU A 266 7.87 -18.63 -9.02
C LEU A 266 6.83 -18.17 -8.01
N PHE A 267 5.54 -18.37 -8.32
CA PHE A 267 4.43 -17.92 -7.49
C PHE A 267 3.20 -18.82 -7.69
N ASP A 268 2.61 -19.29 -6.59
CA ASP A 268 1.41 -20.13 -6.58
C ASP A 268 1.51 -21.39 -7.48
N GLY A 269 2.74 -21.90 -7.64
CA GLY A 269 3.03 -23.02 -8.53
C GLY A 269 3.18 -22.69 -10.02
N TYR A 270 3.42 -21.43 -10.38
CA TYR A 270 3.62 -21.02 -11.77
C TYR A 270 4.87 -20.15 -11.96
N ASN A 271 5.50 -20.29 -13.13
CA ASN A 271 6.35 -19.26 -13.74
C ASN A 271 5.56 -18.46 -14.79
N ALA A 272 6.18 -17.43 -15.38
CA ALA A 272 5.53 -16.57 -16.36
C ALA A 272 4.91 -17.35 -17.52
N SER A 273 5.65 -18.30 -18.10
CA SER A 273 5.21 -19.09 -19.26
C SER A 273 4.08 -20.06 -18.91
N SER A 274 4.22 -20.82 -17.83
CA SER A 274 3.19 -21.76 -17.35
C SER A 274 1.93 -21.05 -16.87
N ALA A 275 2.05 -19.85 -16.30
CA ALA A 275 0.91 -19.02 -15.92
C ALA A 275 0.10 -18.58 -17.14
N ILE A 276 0.76 -18.16 -18.23
CA ILE A 276 0.10 -17.82 -19.50
C ILE A 276 -0.62 -19.06 -20.06
N ALA A 277 0.09 -20.18 -20.16
CA ALA A 277 -0.45 -21.42 -20.71
C ALA A 277 -1.68 -21.91 -19.93
N ALA A 278 -1.65 -21.88 -18.60
CA ALA A 278 -2.76 -22.33 -17.77
C ALA A 278 -3.95 -21.34 -17.79
N ARG A 279 -3.69 -20.02 -17.85
CA ARG A 279 -4.74 -18.98 -17.95
C ARG A 279 -5.60 -19.13 -19.21
N GLU A 280 -4.94 -19.39 -20.33
CA GLU A 280 -5.55 -19.38 -21.67
C GLU A 280 -6.09 -20.75 -22.08
N ASN A 281 -5.82 -21.80 -21.31
CA ASN A 281 -6.30 -23.15 -21.60
C ASN A 281 -7.76 -23.34 -21.13
N PRO A 282 -8.73 -23.50 -22.06
CA PRO A 282 -10.13 -23.68 -21.71
C PRO A 282 -10.45 -25.04 -21.07
N GLN A 283 -9.54 -26.02 -21.16
CA GLN A 283 -9.69 -27.36 -20.55
C GLN A 283 -9.32 -27.39 -19.06
N LYS A 284 -8.69 -26.33 -18.54
CA LYS A 284 -8.36 -26.22 -17.13
C LYS A 284 -9.57 -25.74 -16.34
N GLU A 285 -9.73 -26.28 -15.13
CA GLU A 285 -10.80 -25.87 -14.21
C GLU A 285 -10.76 -24.35 -13.95
N PRO A 286 -11.91 -23.66 -13.83
CA PRO A 286 -11.95 -22.22 -13.62
C PRO A 286 -11.10 -21.73 -12.44
N ARG A 287 -11.05 -22.50 -11.35
CA ARG A 287 -10.22 -22.21 -10.18
C ARG A 287 -8.72 -22.25 -10.51
N GLU A 288 -8.28 -23.21 -11.32
CA GLU A 288 -6.88 -23.33 -11.73
C GLU A 288 -6.48 -22.19 -12.68
N ARG A 289 -7.35 -21.87 -13.65
CA ARG A 289 -7.15 -20.72 -14.55
C ARG A 289 -7.04 -19.39 -13.78
N LEU A 290 -7.82 -19.24 -12.70
CA LEU A 290 -7.76 -18.07 -11.83
C LEU A 290 -6.45 -17.99 -11.03
N ARG A 291 -5.95 -19.12 -10.50
CA ARG A 291 -4.63 -19.18 -9.84
C ARG A 291 -3.51 -18.79 -10.81
N ALA A 292 -3.53 -19.33 -12.02
CA ALA A 292 -2.59 -18.98 -13.08
C ALA A 292 -2.65 -17.49 -13.46
N ALA A 293 -3.84 -16.91 -13.58
CA ALA A 293 -4.02 -15.48 -13.84
C ALA A 293 -3.48 -14.60 -12.70
N ARG A 294 -3.71 -14.98 -11.45
CA ARG A 294 -3.14 -14.31 -10.26
C ARG A 294 -1.61 -14.36 -10.28
N ALA A 295 -1.04 -15.53 -10.54
CA ALA A 295 0.41 -15.70 -10.64
C ALA A 295 1.03 -14.85 -11.75
N PHE A 296 0.41 -14.84 -12.94
CA PHE A 296 0.86 -14.00 -14.04
C PHE A 296 0.87 -12.50 -13.67
N ALA A 297 -0.20 -12.01 -13.04
CA ALA A 297 -0.31 -10.61 -12.63
C ALA A 297 0.75 -10.25 -11.58
N PHE A 298 1.01 -11.12 -10.60
CA PHE A 298 2.06 -10.93 -9.61
C PHE A 298 3.44 -10.83 -10.26
N ILE A 299 3.79 -11.79 -11.13
CA ILE A 299 5.08 -11.82 -11.82
C ILE A 299 5.29 -10.54 -12.64
N ARG A 300 4.30 -10.15 -13.48
CA ARG A 300 4.35 -8.92 -14.28
C ARG A 300 4.42 -7.65 -13.46
N SER A 301 3.71 -7.58 -12.34
CA SER A 301 3.72 -6.39 -11.48
C SER A 301 5.10 -6.15 -10.89
N ASN A 302 5.81 -7.22 -10.48
CA ASN A 302 7.13 -7.11 -9.87
C ASN A 302 8.28 -6.99 -10.88
N GLU A 303 8.04 -7.30 -12.16
CA GLU A 303 8.93 -6.87 -13.25
C GLU A 303 8.99 -5.34 -13.36
N ARG A 304 7.92 -4.63 -12.98
CA ARG A 304 7.79 -3.17 -13.17
C ARG A 304 7.86 -2.37 -11.87
N VAL A 305 7.43 -2.95 -10.75
CA VAL A 305 7.23 -2.28 -9.48
C VAL A 305 8.14 -2.93 -8.44
N LEU A 306 8.93 -2.11 -7.73
CA LEU A 306 9.95 -2.58 -6.78
C LEU A 306 9.41 -2.91 -5.39
N THR A 307 8.09 -2.97 -5.19
CA THR A 307 7.50 -3.15 -3.85
C THR A 307 7.87 -4.49 -3.22
N THR A 308 7.74 -5.61 -3.94
CA THR A 308 8.14 -6.92 -3.38
C THR A 308 9.66 -6.99 -3.20
N THR A 309 10.43 -6.39 -4.11
CA THR A 309 11.88 -6.25 -3.97
C THR A 309 12.25 -5.57 -2.67
N TYR A 310 11.64 -4.41 -2.39
CA TYR A 310 11.82 -3.69 -1.13
C TYR A 310 11.43 -4.54 0.07
N LEU A 311 10.24 -5.14 0.07
CA LEU A 311 9.76 -5.95 1.20
C LEU A 311 10.69 -7.12 1.51
N VAL A 312 11.16 -7.84 0.49
CA VAL A 312 12.09 -8.97 0.66
C VAL A 312 13.44 -8.48 1.17
N GLN A 313 13.99 -7.42 0.59
CA GLN A 313 15.29 -6.87 1.03
C GLN A 313 15.24 -6.30 2.45
N ASP A 314 14.19 -5.54 2.79
CA ASP A 314 13.96 -5.01 4.13
C ASP A 314 13.78 -6.15 5.15
N THR A 315 13.07 -7.22 4.78
CA THR A 315 12.94 -8.43 5.61
C THR A 315 14.30 -9.09 5.88
N VAL A 316 15.10 -9.31 4.83
CA VAL A 316 16.44 -9.92 4.96
C VAL A 316 17.37 -9.04 5.80
N LEU A 317 17.36 -7.73 5.57
CA LEU A 317 18.19 -6.78 6.32
C LEU A 317 17.80 -6.75 7.81
N ARG A 318 16.51 -6.69 8.14
CA ARG A 318 16.03 -6.75 9.53
C ARG A 318 16.40 -8.05 10.23
N MET A 319 16.31 -9.19 9.53
CA MET A 319 16.78 -10.48 10.05
C MET A 319 18.27 -10.45 10.34
N TRP A 320 19.08 -9.93 9.42
CA TRP A 320 20.52 -9.79 9.61
C TRP A 320 20.86 -8.94 10.83
N ASP A 321 20.32 -7.72 10.90
CA ASP A 321 20.57 -6.78 12.00
C ASP A 321 20.16 -7.37 13.35
N TYR A 322 19.02 -8.06 13.40
CA TYR A 322 18.55 -8.74 14.61
C TYR A 322 19.54 -9.83 15.05
N VAL A 323 19.90 -10.73 14.15
CA VAL A 323 20.78 -11.89 14.39
C VAL A 323 22.19 -11.47 14.82
N GLU A 324 22.71 -10.38 14.24
CA GLU A 324 23.98 -9.77 14.63
C GLU A 324 23.89 -9.08 16.00
N SER A 325 22.81 -8.35 16.28
CA SER A 325 22.64 -7.68 17.58
C SER A 325 22.53 -8.67 18.75
N GLU A 326 21.80 -9.78 18.56
CA GLU A 326 21.67 -10.84 19.56
C GLU A 326 23.00 -11.60 19.73
N TYR A 327 23.76 -11.80 18.66
CA TYR A 327 25.11 -12.39 18.75
C TYR A 327 26.05 -11.56 19.61
N LEU A 328 26.05 -10.24 19.42
CA LEU A 328 26.88 -9.32 20.20
C LEU A 328 26.47 -9.28 21.68
N ARG A 329 25.19 -9.53 22.00
CA ARG A 329 24.71 -9.64 23.38
C ARG A 329 25.20 -10.93 24.04
N TYR A 330 24.94 -12.10 23.44
CA TYR A 330 25.31 -13.39 24.05
C TYR A 330 26.82 -13.70 23.95
N GLY A 331 27.49 -13.26 22.89
CA GLY A 331 28.94 -13.43 22.71
C GLY A 331 29.79 -12.66 23.73
N ARG A 332 29.25 -11.60 24.34
CA ARG A 332 29.90 -10.93 25.48
C ARG A 332 29.83 -11.75 26.77
N HIS A 333 28.76 -12.52 26.95
CA HIS A 333 28.63 -13.38 28.13
C HIS A 333 29.49 -14.64 28.06
N SER A 334 29.77 -15.17 26.86
CA SER A 334 30.65 -16.34 26.72
C SER A 334 32.15 -16.02 26.87
N ARG A 335 32.57 -14.76 26.70
CA ARG A 335 33.97 -14.34 26.90
C ARG A 335 34.31 -13.85 28.31
N ALA A 336 33.33 -13.71 29.19
CA ALA A 336 33.55 -13.28 30.58
C ALA A 336 33.79 -14.44 31.56
N GLY A 337 33.99 -15.67 31.05
CA GLY A 337 34.20 -16.88 31.86
C GLY A 337 35.56 -17.56 31.70
N CYS A 338 36.54 -16.89 31.08
CA CYS A 338 37.96 -17.27 31.19
C CYS A 338 38.58 -16.46 32.33
#